data_AF-A0A1Q7CQ62-F1
#
_entry.id   AF-A0A1Q7CQ62-F1
#
_cell.length_a   1.000
_cell.length_b   1.000
_cell.length_c   1.000
_cell.angle_alpha   90.00
_cell.angle_beta   90.00
_cell.angle_gamma   90.00
#
_symmetry.space_group_name_H-M   'P 1'
#
loop_
_entity.id
_entity.type
_entity.pdbx_description
1 polymer ?
#
loop_
_entity_poly.entity_id
_entity_poly.type
_entity_poly.pdbx_seq_one_letter_code
_entity_poly.pdbx_strand_id
1 'polypeptide(L)'
;MLNNFCKTFPKSGFALPALILFSLFAISLNASAVCQPGPTDPSVTVCTPAQNLIVPNPTHVQASTTDSQHKVTAVQIYVDNVLTTKVNANTIDTYINLAVGNHLVTVQAWDDSGATFKKNVNVSMSPPCKLSAVNQSITICTPSGGIKVSSPVHLVAGTTDSSPVQTIQILENGASIYQTKSQTLDVYLTNLAAGTHNLTITAQDQNGVSFSKPLSLRVVSTSGMTKLKHIIFYVQENRSFDNYFGVLGRYRASKNLPSAIDGLPLGATHGRIHEDLHLGAFEH
;
A
#
# COMPACT_ATOMS: atom_id res chain seq x y z
N MET A 1 28.63 40.35 71.93
CA MET A 1 27.47 39.69 72.59
C MET A 1 27.08 38.52 71.70
N LEU A 2 27.48 37.29 72.02
CA LEU A 2 26.62 36.23 72.62
C LEU A 2 25.30 36.08 71.81
N ASN A 3 24.93 34.97 71.17
CA ASN A 3 25.08 33.57 71.54
C ASN A 3 24.77 32.62 70.36
N ASN A 4 25.44 31.48 70.35
CA ASN A 4 25.00 30.11 70.05
C ASN A 4 23.68 29.90 69.29
N PHE A 5 23.73 29.13 68.20
CA PHE A 5 22.88 27.94 68.03
C PHE A 5 23.55 26.88 67.14
N CYS A 6 24.00 25.81 67.79
CA CYS A 6 24.34 24.52 67.19
C CYS A 6 23.06 23.72 67.00
N LYS A 7 22.76 23.22 65.79
CA LYS A 7 21.91 22.03 65.56
C LYS A 7 22.33 21.29 64.27
N THR A 8 23.09 20.21 64.49
CA THR A 8 23.03 18.88 63.86
C THR A 8 22.30 18.69 62.52
N PHE A 9 23.04 18.19 61.53
CA PHE A 9 22.56 17.57 60.28
C PHE A 9 22.00 16.15 60.51
N PRO A 10 20.88 15.77 59.88
CA PRO A 10 20.63 14.39 59.51
C PRO A 10 20.76 14.16 57.99
N LYS A 11 21.38 13.03 57.65
CA LYS A 11 21.46 12.46 56.30
C LYS A 11 20.07 11.97 55.87
N SER A 12 19.65 12.27 54.65
CA SER A 12 18.61 11.49 53.96
C SER A 12 18.79 11.58 52.45
N GLY A 13 18.68 10.42 51.80
CA GLY A 13 19.18 10.13 50.45
C GLY A 13 18.58 10.96 49.33
N PHE A 14 19.44 11.31 48.38
CA PHE A 14 19.07 11.65 47.02
C PHE A 14 18.52 10.40 46.33
N ALA A 15 17.22 10.37 46.08
CA ALA A 15 16.60 9.43 45.14
C ALA A 15 16.37 10.18 43.82
N LEU A 16 17.09 9.80 42.76
CA LEU A 16 16.70 10.14 41.39
C LEU A 16 15.53 9.22 40.97
N PRO A 17 14.41 9.73 40.45
CA PRO A 17 13.45 8.86 39.79
C PRO A 17 13.99 8.53 38.40
N ALA A 18 14.26 7.25 38.16
CA ALA A 18 14.54 6.72 36.83
C ALA A 18 13.24 6.84 36.00
N LEU A 19 13.22 7.78 35.07
CA LEU A 19 12.15 7.92 34.08
C LEU A 19 12.31 6.79 33.05
N ILE A 20 11.64 5.66 33.29
CA ILE A 20 11.53 4.57 32.31
C ILE A 20 10.59 5.05 31.22
N LEU A 21 11.16 5.59 30.15
CA LEU A 21 10.45 5.88 28.92
C LEU A 21 10.13 4.54 28.25
N PHE A 22 8.97 3.96 28.58
CA PHE A 22 8.41 2.81 27.90
C PHE A 22 8.07 3.28 26.48
N SER A 23 8.98 3.05 25.52
CA SER A 23 8.66 3.26 24.10
C SER A 23 7.63 2.20 23.72
N LEU A 24 6.35 2.56 23.82
CA LEU A 24 5.29 1.86 23.12
C LEU A 24 5.63 1.94 21.63
N PHE A 25 6.21 0.87 21.11
CA PHE A 25 6.25 0.62 19.68
C PHE A 25 4.80 0.44 19.26
N ALA A 26 4.16 1.53 18.83
CA ALA A 26 2.83 1.46 18.25
C ALA A 26 2.94 0.64 16.97
N ILE A 27 2.57 -0.64 17.06
CA ILE A 27 2.31 -1.45 15.89
C ILE A 27 1.14 -0.75 15.20
N SER A 28 1.43 -0.07 14.09
CA SER A 28 0.41 0.50 13.22
C SER A 28 -0.36 -0.67 12.60
N LEU A 29 -1.39 -1.13 13.30
CA LEU A 29 -2.44 -1.91 12.68
C LEU A 29 -3.07 -0.97 11.64
N ASN A 30 -2.91 -1.30 10.36
CA ASN A 30 -3.67 -0.68 9.28
C ASN A 30 -5.13 -1.11 9.44
N ALA A 31 -5.82 -0.56 10.44
CA ALA A 31 -7.26 -0.59 10.51
C ALA A 31 -7.75 0.24 9.33
N SER A 32 -8.65 -0.34 8.51
CA SER A 32 -9.41 0.44 7.54
C SER A 32 -10.09 1.56 8.32
N ALA A 33 -9.64 2.81 8.10
CA ALA A 33 -10.16 3.94 8.83
C ALA A 33 -11.62 4.14 8.41
N VAL A 34 -12.56 3.78 9.30
CA VAL A 34 -13.99 4.02 9.09
C VAL A 34 -14.20 5.53 8.98
N CYS A 35 -14.87 5.99 7.91
CA CYS A 35 -15.15 7.41 7.69
C CYS A 35 -16.06 7.99 8.77
N GLN A 36 -15.47 8.72 9.72
CA GLN A 36 -16.21 9.33 10.82
C GLN A 36 -16.99 10.56 10.33
N PRO A 37 -18.30 10.65 10.63
CA PRO A 37 -19.09 11.84 10.32
C PRO A 37 -18.56 13.07 11.06
N GLY A 38 -18.55 14.22 10.39
CA GLY A 38 -18.19 15.51 10.97
C GLY A 38 -19.28 16.05 11.91
N PRO A 39 -18.95 17.06 12.73
CA PRO A 39 -19.87 17.59 13.75
C PRO A 39 -20.96 18.51 13.20
N THR A 40 -20.89 18.92 11.93
CA THR A 40 -21.90 19.79 11.31
C THR A 40 -23.17 19.00 10.99
N ASP A 41 -24.33 19.58 11.29
CA ASP A 41 -25.64 18.93 11.17
C ASP A 41 -26.65 19.90 10.51
N PRO A 42 -27.27 19.56 9.36
CA PRO A 42 -27.01 18.39 8.53
C PRO A 42 -25.76 18.58 7.63
N SER A 43 -25.01 17.50 7.35
CA SER A 43 -23.82 17.58 6.48
C SER A 43 -23.38 16.26 5.84
N VAL A 44 -22.56 16.40 4.79
CA VAL A 44 -21.76 15.31 4.21
C VAL A 44 -20.28 15.54 4.57
N THR A 45 -19.64 14.49 5.08
CA THR A 45 -18.21 14.42 5.34
C THR A 45 -17.56 13.47 4.35
N VAL A 46 -16.65 13.98 3.52
CA VAL A 46 -15.84 13.17 2.59
C VAL A 46 -14.49 12.93 3.25
N CYS A 47 -14.19 11.66 3.56
CA CYS A 47 -12.95 11.26 4.20
C CYS A 47 -11.83 11.00 3.20
N THR A 48 -12.17 10.54 2.00
CA THR A 48 -11.27 10.42 0.86
C THR A 48 -12.07 10.59 -0.44
N PRO A 49 -11.53 11.25 -1.47
CA PRO A 49 -10.22 11.91 -1.50
C PRO A 49 -10.18 13.22 -0.69
N ALA A 50 -8.98 13.66 -0.33
CA ALA A 50 -8.77 14.97 0.28
C ALA A 50 -8.84 16.08 -0.79
N GLN A 51 -9.14 17.31 -0.34
CA GLN A 51 -9.19 18.48 -1.22
C GLN A 51 -7.84 18.71 -1.94
N ASN A 52 -7.92 18.92 -3.25
CA ASN A 52 -6.83 19.15 -4.19
C ASN A 52 -5.82 17.98 -4.33
N LEU A 53 -6.20 16.76 -3.92
CA LEU A 53 -5.32 15.60 -4.00
C LEU A 53 -5.13 15.12 -5.45
N ILE A 54 -3.91 14.65 -5.76
CA ILE A 54 -3.67 13.83 -6.96
C ILE A 54 -4.09 12.40 -6.61
N VAL A 55 -5.10 11.90 -7.30
CA VAL A 55 -5.71 10.59 -7.03
C VAL A 55 -5.30 9.55 -8.07
N PRO A 56 -5.28 8.25 -7.72
CA PRO A 56 -5.14 7.16 -8.69
C PRO A 56 -6.47 6.90 -9.41
N ASN A 57 -6.42 6.04 -10.44
CA ASN A 57 -7.61 5.54 -11.15
C ASN A 57 -7.65 4.01 -11.07
N PRO A 58 -8.69 3.39 -10.49
CA PRO A 58 -9.88 4.03 -9.95
C PRO A 58 -9.62 4.85 -8.67
N THR A 59 -10.37 5.94 -8.50
CA THR A 59 -10.31 6.82 -7.32
C THR A 59 -11.23 6.30 -6.23
N HIS A 60 -10.68 6.10 -5.03
CA HIS A 60 -11.45 5.74 -3.84
C HIS A 60 -12.23 6.95 -3.32
N VAL A 61 -13.54 6.81 -3.15
CA VAL A 61 -14.43 7.80 -2.54
C VAL A 61 -15.11 7.18 -1.33
N GLN A 62 -14.84 7.74 -0.15
CA GLN A 62 -15.45 7.36 1.10
C GLN A 62 -16.05 8.58 1.77
N ALA A 63 -17.34 8.51 2.11
CA ALA A 63 -18.05 9.59 2.76
C ALA A 63 -19.12 9.07 3.73
N SER A 64 -19.43 9.90 4.73
CA SER A 64 -20.49 9.67 5.71
C SER A 64 -21.30 10.95 5.94
N THR A 65 -22.49 10.82 6.50
CA THR A 65 -23.41 11.95 6.70
C THR A 65 -23.76 12.13 8.17
N THR A 66 -24.07 13.36 8.55
CA THR A 66 -24.63 13.73 9.84
C THR A 66 -25.98 14.39 9.60
N ASP A 67 -27.04 13.83 10.17
CA ASP A 67 -28.38 14.44 10.24
C ASP A 67 -29.09 13.90 11.49
N SER A 68 -29.32 14.75 12.50
CA SER A 68 -29.97 14.32 13.75
C SER A 68 -31.49 14.45 13.74
N GLN A 69 -32.05 15.22 12.80
CA GLN A 69 -33.48 15.52 12.73
C GLN A 69 -34.21 14.62 11.74
N HIS A 70 -33.52 14.21 10.67
CA HIS A 70 -34.09 13.48 9.56
C HIS A 70 -33.22 12.28 9.16
N LYS A 71 -33.85 11.20 8.69
CA LYS A 71 -33.10 10.02 8.25
C LYS A 71 -32.54 10.26 6.85
N VAL A 72 -31.22 10.16 6.70
CA VAL A 72 -30.58 10.15 5.37
C VAL A 72 -31.02 8.92 4.57
N THR A 73 -31.65 9.16 3.41
CA THR A 73 -32.25 8.13 2.54
C THR A 73 -31.39 7.76 1.35
N ALA A 74 -30.54 8.67 0.87
CA ALA A 74 -29.64 8.41 -0.25
C ALA A 74 -28.37 9.27 -0.21
N VAL A 75 -27.28 8.71 -0.76
CA VAL A 75 -26.03 9.42 -1.06
C VAL A 75 -25.68 9.19 -2.52
N GLN A 76 -25.25 10.25 -3.21
CA GLN A 76 -24.84 10.24 -4.61
C GLN A 76 -23.46 10.86 -4.78
N ILE A 77 -22.71 10.35 -5.76
CA ILE A 77 -21.44 10.92 -6.21
C ILE A 77 -21.66 11.48 -7.61
N TYR A 78 -21.29 12.73 -7.78
CA TYR A 78 -21.20 13.40 -9.07
C TYR A 78 -19.74 13.72 -9.40
N VAL A 79 -19.35 13.51 -10.64
CA VAL A 79 -18.08 13.98 -11.21
C VAL A 79 -18.41 15.06 -12.23
N ASP A 80 -17.89 16.27 -12.05
CA ASP A 80 -18.14 17.42 -12.93
C ASP A 80 -19.63 17.67 -13.21
N ASN A 81 -20.44 17.54 -12.15
CA ASN A 81 -21.91 17.65 -12.16
C ASN A 81 -22.67 16.52 -12.87
N VAL A 82 -21.98 15.45 -13.29
CA VAL A 82 -22.60 14.25 -13.87
C VAL A 82 -22.71 13.16 -12.81
N LEU A 83 -23.90 12.61 -12.63
CA LEU A 83 -24.15 11.53 -11.66
C LEU A 83 -23.35 10.28 -12.05
N THR A 84 -22.50 9.80 -11.15
CA THR A 84 -21.67 8.59 -11.35
C THR A 84 -22.15 7.42 -10.52
N THR A 85 -22.59 7.66 -9.28
CA THR A 85 -22.99 6.58 -8.36
C THR A 85 -24.11 7.05 -7.43
N LYS A 86 -25.01 6.14 -7.05
CA LYS A 86 -26.05 6.35 -6.05
C LYS A 86 -26.14 5.13 -5.13
N VAL A 87 -26.27 5.38 -3.82
CA VAL A 87 -26.58 4.36 -2.82
C VAL A 87 -27.76 4.82 -1.95
N ASN A 88 -28.61 3.89 -1.52
CA ASN A 88 -29.71 4.15 -0.59
C ASN A 88 -29.23 3.90 0.84
N ALA A 89 -28.26 4.70 1.30
CA ALA A 89 -27.59 4.59 2.59
C ALA A 89 -27.16 5.99 3.08
N ASN A 90 -26.66 6.07 4.31
CA ASN A 90 -26.11 7.29 4.93
C ASN A 90 -24.56 7.35 4.86
N THR A 91 -23.94 6.33 4.26
CA THR A 91 -22.49 6.26 4.01
C THR A 91 -22.24 5.69 2.63
N ILE A 92 -21.09 6.02 2.05
CA ILE A 92 -20.63 5.44 0.79
C ILE A 92 -19.13 5.14 0.89
N ASP A 93 -18.73 3.99 0.36
CA ASP A 93 -17.34 3.56 0.22
C ASP A 93 -17.25 2.82 -1.11
N THR A 94 -16.67 3.47 -2.12
CA THR A 94 -16.67 2.96 -3.49
C THR A 94 -15.47 3.49 -4.29
N TYR A 95 -15.27 2.92 -5.46
CA TYR A 95 -14.28 3.33 -6.44
C TYR A 95 -14.97 3.90 -7.67
N ILE A 96 -14.54 5.09 -8.10
CA ILE A 96 -15.02 5.76 -9.33
C ILE A 96 -13.87 5.91 -10.32
N ASN A 97 -14.18 5.91 -11.61
CA ASN A 97 -13.18 6.20 -12.63
C ASN A 97 -13.19 7.69 -12.97
N LEU A 98 -12.01 8.32 -12.96
CA LEU A 98 -11.83 9.70 -13.40
C LEU A 98 -11.08 9.73 -14.73
N ALA A 99 -11.40 10.73 -15.56
CA ALA A 99 -10.59 11.05 -16.73
C ALA A 99 -9.23 11.61 -16.28
N VAL A 100 -8.27 11.73 -17.20
CA VAL A 100 -7.04 12.49 -16.90
C VAL A 100 -7.40 13.97 -16.82
N GLY A 101 -6.93 14.66 -15.78
CA GLY A 101 -7.17 16.09 -15.59
C GLY A 101 -7.74 16.45 -14.22
N ASN A 102 -8.24 17.68 -14.11
CA ASN A 102 -8.85 18.20 -12.88
C ASN A 102 -10.34 17.88 -12.88
N HIS A 103 -10.85 17.43 -11.74
CA HIS A 103 -12.25 17.04 -11.55
C HIS A 103 -12.83 17.64 -10.29
N LEU A 104 -14.11 18.01 -10.36
CA LEU A 104 -14.94 18.31 -9.20
C LEU A 104 -15.73 17.06 -8.80
N VAL A 105 -15.35 16.43 -7.70
CA VAL A 105 -16.13 15.35 -7.07
C VAL A 105 -17.09 15.97 -6.06
N THR A 106 -18.39 15.77 -6.27
CA THR A 106 -19.44 16.23 -5.35
C THR A 106 -20.13 15.03 -4.74
N VAL A 107 -20.11 14.92 -3.42
CA VAL A 107 -20.91 13.95 -2.68
C VAL A 107 -22.13 14.67 -2.11
N GLN A 108 -23.32 14.23 -2.51
CA GLN A 108 -24.59 14.83 -2.13
C GLN A 108 -25.48 13.80 -1.44
N ALA A 109 -26.16 14.20 -0.37
CA ALA A 109 -27.10 13.36 0.36
C ALA A 109 -28.52 13.95 0.34
N TRP A 110 -29.50 13.08 0.54
CA TRP A 110 -30.92 13.41 0.73
C TRP A 110 -31.40 12.78 2.03
N ASP A 111 -32.22 13.51 2.78
CA ASP A 111 -32.93 13.00 3.94
C ASP A 111 -34.37 12.57 3.60
N ASP A 112 -35.17 12.24 4.61
CA ASP A 112 -36.58 11.89 4.47
C ASP A 112 -37.53 13.09 4.44
N SER A 113 -37.04 14.30 4.75
CA SER A 113 -37.76 15.57 4.57
C SER A 113 -37.67 16.09 3.13
N GLY A 114 -36.71 15.58 2.35
CA GLY A 114 -36.38 16.03 1.00
C GLY A 114 -35.27 17.08 0.97
N ALA A 115 -34.66 17.41 2.11
CA ALA A 115 -33.52 18.30 2.17
C ALA A 115 -32.30 17.68 1.49
N THR A 116 -31.43 18.55 0.95
CA THR A 116 -30.18 18.16 0.31
C THR A 116 -29.01 18.90 0.91
N PHE A 117 -27.92 18.17 1.11
CA PHE A 117 -26.66 18.74 1.57
C PHE A 117 -25.52 18.05 0.84
N LYS A 118 -24.43 18.81 0.59
CA LYS A 118 -23.36 18.38 -0.30
C LYS A 118 -21.98 18.81 0.17
N LYS A 119 -20.98 18.04 -0.23
CA LYS A 119 -19.56 18.36 -0.09
C LYS A 119 -18.88 18.27 -1.45
N ASN A 120 -18.18 19.34 -1.80
CA ASN A 120 -17.35 19.42 -3.00
C ASN A 120 -15.90 19.10 -2.62
N VAL A 121 -15.24 18.29 -3.44
CA VAL A 121 -13.82 17.97 -3.35
C VAL A 121 -13.20 18.11 -4.74
N ASN A 122 -12.29 19.07 -4.92
CA ASN A 122 -11.52 19.14 -6.16
C ASN A 122 -10.40 18.11 -6.09
N VAL A 123 -10.18 17.36 -7.16
CA VAL A 123 -9.09 16.39 -7.29
C VAL A 123 -8.47 16.50 -8.67
N SER A 124 -7.30 15.88 -8.83
CA SER A 124 -6.67 15.76 -10.14
C SER A 124 -6.20 14.33 -10.37
N MET A 125 -6.44 13.80 -11.55
CA MET A 125 -5.91 12.51 -11.99
C MET A 125 -4.71 12.78 -12.89
N SER A 126 -3.53 12.33 -12.47
CA SER A 126 -2.30 12.46 -13.27
C SER A 126 -2.22 11.33 -14.30
N PRO A 127 -1.79 11.62 -15.54
CA PRO A 127 -1.56 10.56 -16.50
C PRO A 127 -0.40 9.64 -16.06
N PRO A 128 -0.35 8.38 -16.52
CA PRO A 128 0.68 7.42 -16.15
C PRO A 128 2.07 7.76 -16.71
N CYS A 129 2.13 8.58 -17.75
CA CYS A 129 3.36 9.17 -18.29
C CYS A 129 3.00 10.42 -19.12
N LYS A 130 4.00 11.07 -19.72
CA LYS A 130 3.76 12.15 -20.67
C LYS A 130 3.06 11.60 -21.92
N LEU A 131 1.76 11.85 -22.03
CA LEU A 131 0.95 11.41 -23.17
C LEU A 131 1.23 12.26 -24.42
N SER A 132 1.07 11.66 -25.58
CA SER A 132 0.97 12.32 -26.87
C SER A 132 -0.12 13.40 -26.84
N ALA A 133 0.17 14.58 -27.39
CA ALA A 133 -0.83 15.65 -27.51
C ALA A 133 -1.79 15.46 -28.72
N VAL A 134 -1.55 14.42 -29.53
CA VAL A 134 -2.37 14.13 -30.72
C VAL A 134 -3.74 13.58 -30.27
N ASN A 135 -4.81 14.11 -30.86
CA ASN A 135 -6.16 13.61 -30.62
C ASN A 135 -6.32 12.15 -31.08
N GLN A 136 -7.14 11.36 -30.39
CA GLN A 136 -7.35 9.93 -30.65
C GLN A 136 -6.04 9.15 -30.71
N SER A 137 -5.20 9.31 -29.67
CA SER A 137 -3.91 8.62 -29.59
C SER A 137 -3.73 7.82 -28.31
N ILE A 138 -2.97 6.73 -28.40
CA ILE A 138 -2.54 5.90 -27.27
C ILE A 138 -1.04 6.08 -27.09
N THR A 139 -0.62 6.38 -25.87
CA THR A 139 0.79 6.46 -25.47
C THR A 139 1.11 5.28 -24.56
N ILE A 140 2.00 4.40 -25.03
CA ILE A 140 2.49 3.28 -24.21
C ILE A 140 3.63 3.82 -23.34
N CYS A 141 3.39 3.84 -22.03
CA CYS A 141 4.34 4.29 -21.04
C CYS A 141 5.37 3.20 -20.72
N THR A 142 4.93 1.94 -20.67
CA THR A 142 5.79 0.77 -20.45
C THR A 142 5.15 -0.44 -21.11
N PRO A 143 5.93 -1.31 -21.80
CA PRO A 143 7.38 -1.22 -22.00
C PRO A 143 7.77 -0.21 -23.11
N SER A 144 8.86 0.54 -22.92
CA SER A 144 9.34 1.56 -23.87
C SER A 144 10.37 1.02 -24.90
N GLY A 145 9.93 0.57 -26.08
CA GLY A 145 10.77 0.37 -27.29
C GLY A 145 11.79 -0.80 -27.30
N GLY A 146 11.67 -1.74 -28.25
CA GLY A 146 12.70 -2.77 -28.55
C GLY A 146 12.75 -4.01 -27.64
N ILE A 147 11.70 -4.28 -26.84
CA ILE A 147 11.91 -4.91 -25.54
C ILE A 147 11.63 -6.42 -25.49
N LYS A 148 12.66 -7.15 -25.06
CA LYS A 148 12.56 -8.44 -24.37
C LYS A 148 12.03 -8.19 -22.95
N VAL A 149 10.83 -8.67 -22.63
CA VAL A 149 10.19 -8.53 -21.31
C VAL A 149 10.13 -9.89 -20.61
N SER A 150 10.21 -9.91 -19.29
CA SER A 150 9.88 -11.12 -18.51
C SER A 150 8.38 -11.25 -18.31
N SER A 151 7.89 -12.48 -18.15
CA SER A 151 6.53 -12.71 -17.63
C SER A 151 6.53 -12.60 -16.09
N PRO A 152 5.53 -11.95 -15.46
CA PRO A 152 4.39 -11.26 -16.09
C PRO A 152 4.78 -9.93 -16.76
N VAL A 153 4.16 -9.62 -17.89
CA VAL A 153 4.44 -8.40 -18.65
C VAL A 153 3.69 -7.22 -18.05
N HIS A 154 4.41 -6.23 -17.53
CA HIS A 154 3.83 -4.98 -17.08
C HIS A 154 3.56 -4.06 -18.28
N LEU A 155 2.29 -3.76 -18.53
CA LEU A 155 1.86 -2.84 -19.57
C LEU A 155 1.18 -1.64 -18.92
N VAL A 156 1.65 -0.45 -19.27
CA VAL A 156 1.08 0.83 -18.82
C VAL A 156 0.89 1.73 -20.03
N ALA A 157 -0.29 2.31 -20.17
CA ALA A 157 -0.60 3.24 -21.24
C ALA A 157 -1.67 4.26 -20.84
N GLY A 158 -1.71 5.39 -21.54
CA GLY A 158 -2.77 6.38 -21.42
C GLY A 158 -3.23 6.87 -22.79
N THR A 159 -4.45 7.40 -22.85
CA THR A 159 -5.06 7.93 -24.07
C THR A 159 -5.18 9.45 -24.06
N THR A 160 -5.14 10.04 -25.26
CA THR A 160 -5.50 11.45 -25.47
C THR A 160 -6.64 11.49 -26.49
N ASP A 161 -7.80 11.99 -26.08
CA ASP A 161 -8.95 12.21 -26.95
C ASP A 161 -9.76 13.43 -26.46
N SER A 162 -10.29 14.20 -27.40
CA SER A 162 -11.29 15.25 -27.21
C SER A 162 -12.61 14.73 -26.65
N SER A 163 -12.93 13.45 -26.92
CA SER A 163 -14.10 12.76 -26.39
C SER A 163 -13.67 11.82 -25.26
N PRO A 164 -14.42 11.73 -24.15
CA PRO A 164 -14.15 10.78 -23.08
C PRO A 164 -13.95 9.34 -23.60
N VAL A 165 -12.79 8.77 -23.31
CA VAL A 165 -12.50 7.36 -23.61
C VAL A 165 -13.24 6.47 -22.62
N GLN A 166 -14.03 5.52 -23.12
CA GLN A 166 -14.85 4.64 -22.30
C GLN A 166 -14.17 3.30 -22.02
N THR A 167 -13.40 2.79 -22.98
CA THR A 167 -12.73 1.49 -22.82
C THR A 167 -11.35 1.48 -23.45
N ILE A 168 -10.47 0.69 -22.84
CA ILE A 168 -9.21 0.26 -23.44
C ILE A 168 -9.19 -1.27 -23.45
N GLN A 169 -8.76 -1.86 -24.56
CA GLN A 169 -8.53 -3.29 -24.71
C GLN A 169 -7.09 -3.57 -25.13
N ILE A 170 -6.60 -4.73 -24.72
CA ILE A 170 -5.35 -5.30 -25.22
C ILE A 170 -5.74 -6.53 -26.03
N LEU A 171 -5.37 -6.55 -27.30
CA LEU A 171 -5.63 -7.65 -28.20
C LEU A 171 -4.33 -8.36 -28.55
N GLU A 172 -4.37 -9.68 -28.60
CA GLU A 172 -3.31 -10.52 -29.16
C GLU A 172 -3.89 -11.25 -30.38
N ASN A 173 -3.26 -11.08 -31.55
CA ASN A 173 -3.74 -11.68 -32.80
C ASN A 173 -5.23 -11.39 -33.11
N GLY A 174 -5.74 -10.23 -32.66
CA GLY A 174 -7.14 -9.82 -32.83
C GLY A 174 -8.11 -10.33 -31.77
N ALA A 175 -7.69 -11.17 -30.82
CA ALA A 175 -8.50 -11.59 -29.68
C ALA A 175 -8.24 -10.69 -28.46
N SER A 176 -9.28 -10.19 -27.81
CA SER A 176 -9.14 -9.41 -26.57
C SER A 176 -8.64 -10.32 -25.43
N ILE A 177 -7.48 -9.97 -24.87
CA ILE A 177 -6.88 -10.66 -23.71
C ILE A 177 -7.06 -9.87 -22.41
N TYR A 178 -7.42 -8.59 -22.50
CA TYR A 178 -7.71 -7.72 -21.36
C TYR A 178 -8.58 -6.55 -21.78
N GLN A 179 -9.45 -6.08 -20.89
CA GLN A 179 -10.27 -4.89 -21.09
C GLN A 179 -10.46 -4.13 -19.77
N THR A 180 -10.45 -2.80 -19.83
CA THR A 180 -10.83 -1.93 -18.72
C THR A 180 -11.71 -0.79 -19.20
N LYS A 181 -12.55 -0.25 -18.29
CA LYS A 181 -13.41 0.90 -18.53
C LYS A 181 -12.75 2.20 -18.05
N SER A 182 -11.62 2.56 -18.66
CA SER A 182 -10.79 3.69 -18.25
C SER A 182 -10.05 4.30 -19.44
N GLN A 183 -9.55 5.53 -19.28
CA GLN A 183 -8.68 6.25 -20.22
C GLN A 183 -7.19 5.94 -20.00
N THR A 184 -6.87 5.18 -18.96
CA THR A 184 -5.53 4.73 -18.60
C THR A 184 -5.56 3.24 -18.29
N LEU A 185 -4.46 2.55 -18.54
CA LEU A 185 -4.28 1.16 -18.16
C LEU A 185 -2.96 0.99 -17.40
N ASP A 186 -2.99 0.16 -16.37
CA ASP A 186 -1.83 -0.36 -15.65
C ASP A 186 -2.14 -1.81 -15.29
N VAL A 187 -1.47 -2.75 -15.94
CA VAL A 187 -1.79 -4.19 -15.83
C VAL A 187 -0.56 -5.06 -15.96
N TYR A 188 -0.55 -6.18 -15.21
CA TYR A 188 0.38 -7.27 -15.37
C TYR A 188 -0.26 -8.41 -16.15
N LEU A 189 0.20 -8.67 -17.37
CA LEU A 189 -0.24 -9.78 -18.21
C LEU A 189 0.53 -11.04 -17.81
N THR A 190 -0.13 -11.96 -17.10
CA THR A 190 0.48 -13.20 -16.60
C THR A 190 0.49 -14.35 -17.61
N ASN A 191 -0.40 -14.30 -18.61
CA ASN A 191 -0.67 -15.44 -19.49
C ASN A 191 -0.04 -15.33 -20.89
N LEU A 192 0.92 -14.42 -21.07
CA LEU A 192 1.72 -14.37 -22.29
C LEU A 192 2.88 -15.38 -22.17
N ALA A 193 2.86 -16.41 -23.03
CA ALA A 193 3.90 -17.43 -23.09
C ALA A 193 5.26 -16.85 -23.50
N ALA A 194 6.36 -17.61 -23.35
CA ALA A 194 7.64 -17.19 -23.89
C ALA A 194 7.60 -17.22 -25.42
N GLY A 195 7.98 -16.12 -26.09
CA GLY A 195 7.82 -15.99 -27.54
C GLY A 195 7.80 -14.55 -28.00
N THR A 196 7.60 -14.35 -29.30
CA THR A 196 7.32 -13.03 -29.87
C THR A 196 5.82 -12.83 -29.95
N HIS A 197 5.33 -11.71 -29.44
CA HIS A 197 3.92 -11.36 -29.41
C HIS A 197 3.70 -10.03 -30.12
N ASN A 198 2.63 -9.96 -30.92
CA ASN A 198 2.14 -8.74 -31.53
C ASN A 198 0.83 -8.36 -30.85
N LEU A 199 0.92 -7.38 -29.95
CA LEU A 199 -0.23 -6.85 -29.25
C LEU A 199 -0.75 -5.62 -29.97
N THR A 200 -2.05 -5.42 -29.91
CA THR A 200 -2.71 -4.19 -30.34
C THR A 200 -3.47 -3.64 -29.16
N ILE A 201 -3.11 -2.44 -28.72
CA ILE A 201 -3.88 -1.71 -27.72
C ILE A 201 -4.92 -0.92 -28.49
N THR A 202 -6.20 -1.09 -28.18
CA THR A 202 -7.30 -0.32 -28.76
C THR A 202 -8.00 0.48 -27.68
N ALA A 203 -8.44 1.68 -28.02
CA ALA A 203 -9.29 2.51 -27.17
C ALA A 203 -10.55 2.86 -27.94
N GLN A 204 -11.69 2.95 -27.24
CA GLN A 204 -12.96 3.38 -27.79
C GLN A 204 -13.52 4.55 -26.98
N ASP A 205 -13.86 5.63 -27.66
CA ASP A 205 -14.50 6.80 -27.06
C ASP A 205 -16.01 6.60 -26.84
N GLN A 206 -16.63 7.54 -26.13
CA GLN A 206 -18.08 7.53 -25.87
C GLN A 206 -18.95 7.61 -27.14
N ASN A 207 -18.40 8.06 -28.27
CA ASN A 207 -19.10 8.13 -29.55
C ASN A 207 -18.91 6.86 -30.39
N GLY A 208 -18.17 5.86 -29.88
CA GLY A 208 -17.86 4.61 -30.56
C GLY A 208 -16.65 4.67 -31.48
N VAL A 209 -15.96 5.82 -31.58
CA VAL A 209 -14.73 5.97 -32.37
C VAL A 209 -13.62 5.15 -31.72
N SER A 210 -12.94 4.34 -32.53
CA SER A 210 -11.86 3.47 -32.06
C SER A 210 -10.53 3.86 -32.69
N PHE A 211 -9.48 3.92 -31.88
CA PHE A 211 -8.11 4.15 -32.31
C PHE A 211 -7.17 3.15 -31.65
N SER A 212 -6.03 2.89 -32.27
CA SER A 212 -5.16 1.78 -31.85
C SER A 212 -3.68 2.09 -31.95
N LYS A 213 -2.89 1.35 -31.17
CA LYS A 213 -1.44 1.39 -31.19
C LYS A 213 -0.88 -0.02 -31.16
N PRO A 214 -0.09 -0.43 -32.17
CA PRO A 214 0.57 -1.73 -32.15
C PRO A 214 1.76 -1.72 -31.16
N LEU A 215 1.99 -2.87 -30.56
CA LEU A 215 3.13 -3.16 -29.68
C LEU A 215 3.66 -4.57 -29.96
N SER A 216 4.83 -4.65 -30.59
CA SER A 216 5.57 -5.91 -30.72
C SER A 216 6.55 -6.05 -29.57
N LEU A 217 6.52 -7.21 -28.89
CA LEU A 217 7.42 -7.52 -27.78
C LEU A 217 7.86 -8.98 -27.83
N ARG A 218 8.97 -9.29 -27.14
CA ARG A 218 9.42 -10.67 -26.95
C ARG A 218 9.37 -11.03 -25.48
N VAL A 219 8.48 -11.93 -25.10
CA VAL A 219 8.44 -12.47 -23.74
C VAL A 219 9.54 -13.51 -23.60
N VAL A 220 10.41 -13.31 -22.62
CA VAL A 220 11.39 -14.31 -22.19
C VAL A 220 10.87 -14.95 -20.91
N SER A 221 10.96 -16.27 -20.81
CA SER A 221 10.78 -16.94 -19.53
C SER A 221 11.86 -16.42 -18.58
N THR A 222 11.51 -16.17 -17.33
CA THR A 222 12.45 -15.90 -16.24
C THR A 222 13.26 -17.18 -15.98
N SER A 223 14.21 -17.46 -16.87
CA SER A 223 15.15 -18.59 -16.78
C SER A 223 16.12 -18.47 -15.60
N GLY A 224 15.87 -17.56 -14.66
CA GLY A 224 16.72 -17.27 -13.50
C GLY A 224 16.47 -18.17 -12.29
N MET A 225 15.34 -18.88 -12.23
CA MET A 225 15.05 -19.79 -11.10
C MET A 225 15.23 -21.28 -11.41
N THR A 226 15.41 -21.66 -12.68
CA THR A 226 15.63 -23.06 -13.05
C THR A 226 17.06 -23.55 -12.80
N LYS A 227 17.97 -22.64 -12.43
CA LYS A 227 19.36 -22.93 -12.05
C LYS A 227 19.68 -22.65 -10.58
N LEU A 228 18.68 -22.35 -9.76
CA LEU A 228 18.88 -22.23 -8.31
C LEU A 228 19.02 -23.64 -7.73
N LYS A 229 20.25 -24.14 -7.63
CA LYS A 229 20.53 -25.44 -7.02
C LYS A 229 20.37 -25.40 -5.49
N HIS A 230 20.68 -24.26 -4.87
CA HIS A 230 20.63 -24.08 -3.43
C HIS A 230 20.27 -22.64 -3.07
N ILE A 231 19.40 -22.46 -2.08
CA ILE A 231 19.21 -21.22 -1.36
C ILE A 231 19.91 -21.40 -0.01
N ILE A 232 20.99 -20.66 0.22
CA ILE A 232 21.75 -20.75 1.48
C ILE A 232 21.22 -19.68 2.42
N PHE A 233 20.56 -20.10 3.50
CA PHE A 233 20.17 -19.22 4.59
C PHE A 233 21.26 -19.24 5.66
N TYR A 234 21.86 -18.08 5.94
CA TYR A 234 22.71 -17.92 7.11
C TYR A 234 21.87 -17.36 8.25
N VAL A 235 21.62 -18.17 9.27
CA VAL A 235 21.05 -17.72 10.54
C VAL A 235 22.19 -17.66 11.54
N GLN A 236 22.62 -16.46 11.92
CA GLN A 236 23.51 -16.29 13.06
C GLN A 236 22.69 -16.24 14.34
N GLU A 237 22.81 -17.27 15.18
CA GLU A 237 22.38 -17.18 16.58
C GLU A 237 23.33 -16.23 17.32
N ASN A 238 22.78 -15.11 17.80
CA ASN A 238 23.50 -14.25 18.74
C ASN A 238 23.50 -14.89 20.14
N ARG A 239 24.56 -15.65 20.46
CA ARG A 239 24.78 -16.27 21.79
C ARG A 239 25.55 -15.39 22.78
N SER A 240 25.55 -14.07 22.60
CA SER A 240 26.23 -13.15 23.53
C SER A 240 25.71 -13.25 24.98
N PHE A 241 24.49 -13.77 25.18
CA PHE A 241 23.90 -14.00 26.50
C PHE A 241 24.53 -15.20 27.24
N ASP A 242 24.94 -16.25 26.53
CA ASP A 242 25.44 -17.51 27.12
C ASP A 242 26.81 -17.33 27.79
N ASN A 243 27.69 -16.51 27.19
CA ASN A 243 29.01 -16.21 27.76
C ASN A 243 28.94 -15.29 28.98
N TYR A 244 27.94 -14.40 29.06
CA TYR A 244 27.83 -13.44 30.16
C TYR A 244 27.35 -14.11 31.46
N PHE A 245 26.45 -15.10 31.37
CA PHE A 245 25.90 -15.80 32.53
C PHE A 245 26.57 -17.14 32.86
N GLY A 246 27.34 -17.73 31.94
CA GLY A 246 28.07 -18.98 32.19
C GLY A 246 29.06 -18.93 33.36
N VAL A 247 29.55 -17.73 33.71
CA VAL A 247 30.46 -17.50 34.84
C VAL A 247 29.77 -16.95 36.10
N LEU A 248 28.46 -16.69 36.06
CA LEU A 248 27.73 -16.07 37.17
C LEU A 248 27.72 -16.97 38.40
N GLY A 249 27.64 -18.30 38.23
CA GLY A 249 27.75 -19.26 39.33
C GLY A 249 29.08 -19.12 40.09
N ARG A 250 30.20 -18.98 39.38
CA ARG A 250 31.54 -18.79 39.98
C ARG A 250 31.69 -17.44 40.67
N TYR A 251 31.15 -16.38 40.06
CA TYR A 251 31.14 -15.04 40.67
C TYR A 251 30.31 -15.00 41.97
N ARG A 252 29.16 -15.67 42.01
CA ARG A 252 28.31 -15.73 43.20
C ARG A 252 29.00 -16.51 44.33
N ALA A 253 29.67 -17.61 44.01
CA ALA A 253 30.46 -18.37 44.98
C ALA A 253 31.58 -17.53 45.61
N SER A 254 32.26 -16.66 44.83
CA SER A 254 33.30 -15.76 45.38
C SER A 254 32.75 -14.64 46.27
N LYS A 255 31.43 -14.45 46.29
CA LYS A 255 30.72 -13.51 47.18
C LYS A 255 29.97 -14.22 48.31
N ASN A 256 30.26 -15.50 48.56
CA ASN A 256 29.57 -16.35 49.55
C ASN A 256 28.04 -16.42 49.33
N LEU A 257 27.60 -16.32 48.07
CA LEU A 257 26.19 -16.44 47.70
C LEU A 257 25.89 -17.84 47.13
N PRO A 258 24.65 -18.36 47.28
CA PRO A 258 24.26 -19.65 46.74
C PRO A 258 24.45 -19.71 45.21
N SER A 259 25.08 -20.79 44.73
CA SER A 259 25.53 -20.97 43.34
C SER A 259 24.73 -22.02 42.56
N ALA A 260 23.39 -22.01 42.68
CA ALA A 260 22.51 -22.96 42.00
C ALA A 260 22.29 -22.68 40.50
N ILE A 261 23.23 -22.01 39.84
CA ILE A 261 23.14 -21.66 38.41
C ILE A 261 24.07 -22.61 37.66
N ASP A 262 23.48 -23.46 36.83
CA ASP A 262 24.21 -24.32 35.91
C ASP A 262 24.88 -23.46 34.84
N GLY A 263 26.22 -23.52 34.76
CA GLY A 263 27.03 -22.66 33.93
C GLY A 263 27.85 -23.49 32.95
N LEU A 264 27.98 -23.02 31.71
CA LEU A 264 28.83 -23.68 30.73
C LEU A 264 30.33 -23.44 31.05
N PRO A 265 31.20 -24.46 30.95
CA PRO A 265 32.64 -24.29 31.12
C PRO A 265 33.22 -23.24 30.18
N LEU A 266 34.20 -22.46 30.67
CA LEU A 266 34.99 -21.53 29.83
C LEU A 266 35.72 -22.34 28.74
N GLY A 267 35.24 -22.26 27.50
CA GLY A 267 35.76 -23.03 26.37
C GLY A 267 34.87 -24.19 25.89
N ALA A 268 33.64 -24.32 26.40
CA ALA A 268 32.67 -25.28 25.86
C ALA A 268 32.26 -24.87 24.43
N THR A 269 32.95 -25.40 23.43
CA THR A 269 32.45 -25.42 22.05
C THR A 269 31.36 -26.48 21.96
N HIS A 270 30.15 -26.09 21.56
CA HIS A 270 29.19 -27.07 21.08
C HIS A 270 29.86 -27.83 19.93
N GLY A 271 29.76 -29.16 19.92
CA GLY A 271 30.41 -30.02 18.93
C GLY A 271 30.23 -29.40 17.55
N ARG A 272 31.37 -29.10 16.91
CA ARG A 272 31.41 -28.76 15.49
C ARG A 272 30.53 -29.81 14.82
N ILE A 273 29.43 -29.40 14.19
CA ILE A 273 28.71 -30.26 13.27
C ILE A 273 29.78 -30.75 12.30
N HIS A 274 30.21 -31.99 12.49
CA HIS A 274 31.12 -32.62 11.58
C HIS A 274 30.37 -32.66 10.27
N GLU A 275 31.03 -32.08 9.30
CA GLU A 275 30.73 -32.04 7.90
C GLU A 275 30.51 -33.47 7.39
N ASP A 276 29.30 -34.00 7.56
CA ASP A 276 28.79 -35.12 6.77
C ASP A 276 27.65 -34.59 5.93
N LEU A 277 28.07 -34.01 4.80
CA LEU A 277 27.25 -33.71 3.65
C LEU A 277 26.73 -35.04 3.08
N HIS A 278 25.68 -35.60 3.69
CA HIS A 278 24.90 -36.62 3.01
C HIS A 278 24.10 -35.94 1.91
N LEU A 279 24.64 -36.08 0.69
CA LEU A 279 23.97 -35.84 -0.59
C LEU A 279 22.71 -36.71 -0.68
N GLY A 280 21.64 -36.27 -0.03
CA GLY A 280 20.29 -36.73 -0.31
C GLY A 280 19.78 -35.97 -1.52
N ALA A 281 20.02 -36.52 -2.71
CA ALA A 281 19.31 -36.12 -3.91
C ALA A 281 17.81 -36.38 -3.68
N PHE A 282 17.03 -35.31 -3.49
CA PHE A 282 15.60 -35.35 -3.70
C PHE A 282 15.34 -34.84 -5.12
N GLU A 283 15.13 -35.78 -6.03
CA GLU A 283 14.48 -35.52 -7.31
C GLU A 283 13.00 -35.22 -7.06
N HIS A 284 12.56 -34.06 -7.54
CA HIS A 284 11.19 -33.78 -7.97
C HIS A 284 11.23 -32.83 -9.16
#